data_AF-A0A170SK61-F1
#
_entry.id   AF-A0A170SK61-F1
#
_cell.length_a   1.000
_cell.length_b   1.000
_cell.length_c   1.000
_cell.angle_alpha   90.00
_cell.angle_beta   90.00
_cell.angle_gamma   90.00
#
_symmetry.space_group_name_H-M   'P 1'
#
loop_
_entity.id
_entity.type
_entity.pdbx_description
1 polymer ?
#
loop_
_entity_poly.entity_id
_entity_poly.type
_entity_poly.pdbx_seq_one_letter_code
_entity_poly.pdbx_strand_id
1 'polypeptide(L)'
;MMIPRAEQAKVHLEKVLPSDKVVMVADPKRIKQVIINLLSNSIKFTPENGTVKLVVRYNLEDKQIIIEIIDTGIGIAQQDLYKVMSVFGQVDSKHSRKYEGTGLGLPLSKKLVELMNGIFKIKSEPNSGTVITLTFPYTEDLQEQGF
;
A
#
# COMPACT_ATOMS: atom_id res chain seq x y z
N MET A 1 -7.41 -10.55 9.53
CA MET A 1 -6.10 -10.97 9.00
C MET A 1 -4.96 -10.02 9.34
N MET A 2 -5.09 -8.69 9.20
CA MET A 2 -3.98 -7.77 9.51
C MET A 2 -3.76 -7.52 11.00
N ILE A 3 -4.84 -7.43 11.81
CA ILE A 3 -4.74 -7.18 13.26
C ILE A 3 -3.85 -8.20 13.97
N PRO A 4 -4.07 -9.53 13.83
CA PRO A 4 -3.21 -10.51 14.51
C PRO A 4 -1.75 -10.46 14.08
N ARG A 5 -1.48 -10.11 12.80
CA ARG A 5 -0.10 -9.95 12.30
C ARG A 5 0.59 -8.74 12.91
N ALA A 6 -0.12 -7.62 13.04
CA ALA A 6 0.42 -6.42 13.65
C ALA A 6 0.65 -6.61 15.16
N GLU A 7 -0.26 -7.29 15.87
CA GLU A 7 -0.08 -7.66 17.28
C GLU A 7 1.15 -8.55 17.48
N GLN A 8 1.31 -9.59 16.64
CA GLN A 8 2.48 -10.47 16.69
C GLN A 8 3.79 -9.72 16.41
N ALA A 9 3.76 -8.75 15.48
CA ALA A 9 4.91 -7.89 15.17
C ALA A 9 5.09 -6.73 16.16
N LYS A 10 4.17 -6.55 17.12
CA LYS A 10 4.09 -5.39 18.02
C LYS A 10 4.10 -4.04 17.30
N VAL A 11 3.35 -3.96 16.21
CA VAL A 11 3.19 -2.75 15.38
C VAL A 11 1.80 -2.16 15.61
N HIS A 12 1.72 -0.85 15.77
CA HIS A 12 0.44 -0.14 15.89
C HIS A 12 -0.22 0.03 14.53
N LEU A 13 -1.49 -0.35 14.42
CA LEU A 13 -2.30 -0.12 13.23
C LEU A 13 -3.26 1.04 13.43
N GLU A 14 -3.19 2.01 12.53
CA GLU A 14 -4.09 3.16 12.49
C GLU A 14 -4.87 3.19 11.19
N LYS A 15 -6.11 3.69 11.24
CA LYS A 15 -6.91 3.99 10.05
C LYS A 15 -7.51 5.38 10.14
N VAL A 16 -7.45 6.11 9.05
CA VAL A 16 -8.11 7.40 8.87
C VAL A 16 -8.98 7.26 7.63
N LEU A 17 -10.28 7.22 7.83
CA LEU A 17 -11.27 7.04 6.77
C LEU A 17 -12.16 8.28 6.69
N PRO A 18 -12.69 8.62 5.51
CA PRO A 18 -13.70 9.68 5.39
C PRO A 18 -14.93 9.32 6.23
N SER A 19 -15.61 10.34 6.75
CA SER A 19 -16.92 10.23 7.42
C SER A 19 -17.98 9.71 6.45
N ASP A 20 -17.89 10.15 5.21
CA ASP A 20 -18.85 9.87 4.15
C ASP A 20 -18.47 8.61 3.37
N LYS A 21 -19.49 7.99 2.76
CA LYS A 21 -19.27 6.87 1.84
C LYS A 21 -18.62 7.38 0.56
N VAL A 22 -17.53 6.73 0.17
CA VAL A 22 -16.78 7.04 -1.04
C VAL A 22 -16.84 5.84 -1.97
N VAL A 23 -17.15 6.07 -3.24
CA VAL A 23 -17.29 5.03 -4.28
C VAL A 23 -16.16 5.16 -5.28
N MET A 24 -15.48 4.03 -5.52
CA MET A 24 -14.33 3.93 -6.42
C MET A 24 -14.61 2.90 -7.51
N VAL A 25 -14.21 3.20 -8.73
CA VAL A 25 -14.23 2.22 -9.84
C VAL A 25 -12.94 1.41 -9.78
N ALA A 26 -13.04 0.16 -9.33
CA ALA A 26 -11.93 -0.80 -9.29
C ALA A 26 -12.46 -2.23 -9.23
N ASP A 27 -11.65 -3.22 -9.62
CA ASP A 27 -11.94 -4.62 -9.34
C ASP A 27 -11.84 -4.85 -7.81
N PRO A 28 -12.95 -5.21 -7.11
CA PRO A 28 -12.96 -5.32 -5.65
C PRO A 28 -12.01 -6.40 -5.11
N LYS A 29 -11.80 -7.48 -5.87
CA LYS A 29 -10.92 -8.58 -5.47
C LYS A 29 -9.46 -8.16 -5.62
N ARG A 30 -9.12 -7.47 -6.72
CA ARG A 30 -7.76 -7.01 -6.98
C ARG A 30 -7.34 -5.87 -6.08
N ILE A 31 -8.20 -4.88 -5.83
CA ILE A 31 -7.85 -3.80 -4.89
C ILE A 31 -7.66 -4.32 -3.47
N LYS A 32 -8.49 -5.27 -3.03
CA LYS A 32 -8.30 -5.94 -1.74
C LYS A 32 -6.97 -6.67 -1.67
N GLN A 33 -6.59 -7.38 -2.74
CA GLN A 33 -5.29 -8.05 -2.85
C GLN A 33 -4.12 -7.05 -2.74
N VAL A 34 -4.21 -5.92 -3.45
CA VAL A 34 -3.22 -4.83 -3.38
C VAL A 34 -3.10 -4.33 -1.94
N ILE A 35 -4.19 -3.90 -1.31
CA ILE A 35 -4.17 -3.32 0.05
C ILE A 35 -3.62 -4.32 1.06
N ILE A 36 -4.01 -5.60 1.00
CA ILE A 36 -3.48 -6.64 1.90
C ILE A 36 -1.98 -6.82 1.72
N ASN A 37 -1.50 -6.84 0.47
CA ASN A 37 -0.08 -7.01 0.20
C ASN A 37 0.74 -5.80 0.69
N LEU A 38 0.25 -4.57 0.48
CA LEU A 38 0.91 -3.36 0.96
C LEU A 38 0.96 -3.31 2.48
N LEU A 39 -0.17 -3.53 3.17
CA LEU A 39 -0.22 -3.59 4.63
C LEU A 39 0.67 -4.70 5.19
N SER A 40 0.69 -5.87 4.56
CA SER A 40 1.54 -6.97 5.00
C SER A 40 3.02 -6.63 4.88
N ASN A 41 3.44 -5.93 3.81
CA ASN A 41 4.81 -5.47 3.66
C ASN A 41 5.17 -4.41 4.70
N SER A 42 4.30 -3.41 4.89
CA SER A 42 4.51 -2.37 5.89
C SER A 42 4.62 -2.95 7.31
N ILE A 43 3.75 -3.88 7.72
CA ILE A 43 3.86 -4.54 9.03
C ILE A 43 5.16 -5.34 9.13
N LYS A 44 5.51 -6.09 8.09
CA LYS A 44 6.70 -6.95 8.05
C LYS A 44 8.01 -6.17 8.21
N PHE A 45 8.09 -4.97 7.63
CA PHE A 45 9.30 -4.14 7.62
C PHE A 45 9.28 -2.99 8.63
N THR A 46 8.24 -2.93 9.48
CA THR A 46 8.16 -1.98 10.60
C THR A 46 8.66 -2.64 11.89
N PRO A 47 9.66 -2.05 12.58
CA PRO A 47 10.12 -2.55 13.87
C PRO A 47 9.04 -2.52 14.96
N GLU A 48 9.28 -3.24 16.06
CA GLU A 48 8.40 -3.20 17.24
C GLU A 48 8.20 -1.76 17.73
N ASN A 49 6.98 -1.45 18.19
CA ASN A 49 6.49 -0.12 18.57
C ASN A 49 6.41 0.90 17.42
N GLY A 50 6.66 0.50 16.17
CA GLY A 50 6.39 1.33 15.00
C GLY A 50 4.90 1.40 14.66
N THR A 51 4.56 2.23 13.68
CA THR A 51 3.18 2.47 13.24
C THR A 51 3.00 2.19 11.76
N VAL A 52 1.88 1.58 11.41
CA VAL A 52 1.39 1.44 10.03
C VAL A 52 -0.02 2.05 9.96
N LYS A 53 -0.20 3.02 9.09
CA LYS A 53 -1.42 3.82 8.95
C LYS A 53 -2.02 3.66 7.56
N LEU A 54 -3.29 3.31 7.51
CA LEU A 54 -4.11 3.34 6.29
C LEU A 54 -4.92 4.63 6.26
N VAL A 55 -4.70 5.49 5.26
CA VAL A 55 -5.46 6.72 5.07
C VAL A 55 -6.25 6.64 3.78
N VAL A 56 -7.53 7.01 3.82
CA VAL A 56 -8.36 7.19 2.64
C VAL A 56 -8.87 8.62 2.64
N ARG A 57 -8.67 9.32 1.53
CA ARG A 57 -9.19 10.67 1.28
C ARG A 57 -9.81 10.72 -0.11
N TYR A 58 -10.65 11.71 -0.34
CA TYR A 58 -11.18 12.00 -1.66
C TYR A 58 -11.10 13.50 -1.93
N ASN A 59 -10.91 13.85 -3.19
CA ASN A 59 -11.02 15.22 -3.70
C ASN A 59 -12.16 15.24 -4.72
N LEU A 60 -13.23 15.98 -4.39
CA LEU A 60 -14.39 16.15 -5.27
C LEU A 60 -14.06 16.99 -6.51
N GLU A 61 -13.22 18.02 -6.36
CA GLU A 61 -12.83 18.91 -7.47
C GLU A 61 -12.00 18.13 -8.51
N ASP A 62 -11.03 17.36 -8.04
CA ASP A 62 -10.16 16.55 -8.91
C ASP A 62 -10.78 15.19 -9.31
N LYS A 63 -11.97 14.86 -8.78
CA LYS A 63 -12.63 13.56 -8.91
C LYS A 63 -11.68 12.40 -8.65
N GLN A 64 -11.00 12.42 -7.50
CA GLN A 64 -10.00 11.41 -7.15
C GLN A 64 -10.21 10.85 -5.75
N ILE A 65 -9.93 9.56 -5.60
CA ILE A 65 -9.76 8.87 -4.33
C ILE A 65 -8.28 8.60 -4.15
N ILE A 66 -7.78 8.91 -2.95
CA ILE A 66 -6.40 8.70 -2.56
C ILE A 66 -6.38 7.72 -1.40
N ILE A 67 -5.66 6.62 -1.57
CA ILE A 67 -5.41 5.61 -0.55
C ILE A 67 -3.91 5.62 -0.23
N GLU A 68 -3.55 5.88 1.01
CA GLU A 68 -2.17 5.93 1.48
C GLU A 68 -1.92 4.82 2.51
N ILE A 69 -0.84 4.07 2.31
CA ILE A 69 -0.28 3.19 3.34
C ILE A 69 1.03 3.85 3.78
N ILE A 70 1.07 4.27 5.04
CA ILE A 70 2.18 5.01 5.64
C ILE A 70 2.75 4.14 6.76
N ASP A 71 4.04 3.85 6.72
CA ASP A 71 4.72 3.14 7.79
C ASP A 71 5.94 3.90 8.32
N THR A 72 6.31 3.60 9.57
CA THR A 72 7.54 4.08 10.22
C THR A 72 8.63 3.01 10.17
N GLY A 73 8.67 2.22 9.10
CA GLY A 73 9.57 1.08 9.00
C GLY A 73 11.01 1.45 8.67
N ILE A 74 11.79 0.43 8.32
CA ILE A 74 13.22 0.60 7.98
C ILE A 74 13.47 1.51 6.76
N GLY A 75 12.44 1.75 5.95
CA GLY A 75 12.55 2.50 4.71
C GLY A 75 13.39 1.80 3.64
N ILE A 76 13.52 2.45 2.49
CA ILE A 76 14.19 1.95 1.30
C ILE A 76 15.07 3.09 0.78
N ALA A 77 16.34 2.82 0.50
CA ALA A 77 17.21 3.82 -0.11
C ALA A 77 16.70 4.18 -1.51
N GLN A 78 16.85 5.44 -1.91
CA GLN A 78 16.38 5.92 -3.23
C GLN A 78 16.93 5.08 -4.38
N GLN A 79 18.20 4.69 -4.28
CA GLN A 79 18.85 3.82 -5.26
C GLN A 79 18.26 2.40 -5.27
N ASP A 80 17.66 1.91 -4.20
CA ASP A 80 17.10 0.56 -4.14
C ASP A 80 15.64 0.50 -4.57
N LEU A 81 14.98 1.66 -4.74
CA LEU A 81 13.58 1.73 -5.17
C LEU A 81 13.35 1.06 -6.52
N TYR A 82 14.28 1.19 -7.47
CA TYR A 82 14.14 0.49 -8.76
C TYR A 82 14.17 -1.03 -8.59
N LYS A 83 14.96 -1.53 -7.62
CA LYS A 83 15.12 -2.96 -7.36
C LYS A 83 13.87 -3.53 -6.70
N VAL A 84 13.31 -2.89 -5.67
CA VAL A 84 12.06 -3.39 -5.04
C VAL A 84 10.83 -3.30 -5.95
N MET A 85 10.87 -2.43 -6.96
CA MET A 85 9.82 -2.29 -7.96
C MET A 85 10.00 -3.22 -9.17
N SER A 86 11.12 -3.96 -9.26
CA SER A 86 11.33 -4.95 -10.31
C SER A 86 10.79 -6.33 -9.89
N VAL A 87 10.35 -7.12 -10.86
CA VAL A 87 9.85 -8.48 -10.62
C VAL A 87 10.97 -9.33 -10.02
N PHE A 88 10.70 -9.99 -8.89
CA PHE A 88 11.68 -10.75 -8.08
C PHE A 88 12.78 -9.91 -7.41
N GLY A 89 12.75 -8.59 -7.56
CA GLY A 89 13.75 -7.72 -6.99
C GLY A 89 13.61 -7.65 -5.46
N GLN A 90 14.69 -7.99 -4.76
CA GLN A 90 14.82 -7.83 -3.32
C GLN A 90 16.14 -7.13 -3.00
N VAL A 91 16.14 -6.23 -2.03
CA VAL A 91 17.36 -5.57 -1.54
C VAL A 91 18.09 -6.53 -0.61
N ASP A 92 19.39 -6.70 -0.81
CA ASP A 92 20.24 -7.51 0.07
C ASP A 92 20.55 -6.70 1.33
N SER A 93 19.71 -6.84 2.36
CA SER A 93 19.94 -6.24 3.67
C SER A 93 19.97 -7.32 4.74
N LYS A 94 20.61 -7.03 5.89
CA LYS A 94 20.52 -7.93 7.05
C LYS A 94 19.06 -8.18 7.47
N HIS A 95 18.17 -7.23 7.16
CA HIS A 95 16.73 -7.35 7.39
C HIS A 95 16.02 -8.24 6.37
N SER A 96 16.33 -8.17 5.06
CA SER A 96 15.64 -8.99 4.05
C SER A 96 15.88 -10.48 4.21
N ARG A 97 17.08 -10.89 4.66
CA ARG A 97 17.41 -12.29 4.97
C ARG A 97 16.58 -12.90 6.10
N LYS A 98 16.01 -12.08 7.00
CA LYS A 98 15.16 -12.54 8.12
C LYS A 98 13.73 -12.86 7.68
N TYR A 99 13.39 -12.57 6.42
CA TYR A 99 12.03 -12.23 6.04
C TYR A 99 11.68 -12.84 4.67
N GLU A 100 11.23 -14.10 4.67
CA GLU A 100 10.82 -14.84 3.46
C GLU A 100 9.81 -14.06 2.59
N GLY A 101 9.98 -14.11 1.27
CA GLY A 101 9.08 -13.50 0.29
C GLY A 101 9.54 -13.77 -1.15
N THR A 102 8.60 -13.72 -2.10
CA THR A 102 8.87 -14.00 -3.52
C THR A 102 9.39 -12.77 -4.28
N GLY A 103 9.41 -11.59 -3.67
CA GLY A 103 9.72 -10.31 -4.35
C GLY A 103 8.65 -9.86 -5.35
N LEU A 104 7.47 -10.51 -5.37
CA LEU A 104 6.41 -10.21 -6.33
C LEU A 104 5.41 -9.16 -5.83
N GLY A 105 5.36 -8.90 -4.53
CA GLY A 105 4.29 -8.12 -3.90
C GLY A 105 4.14 -6.70 -4.47
N LEU A 106 5.19 -5.88 -4.37
CA LEU A 106 5.16 -4.49 -4.83
C LEU A 106 5.01 -4.37 -6.36
N PRO A 107 5.76 -5.11 -7.19
CA PRO A 107 5.59 -5.07 -8.65
C PRO A 107 4.17 -5.47 -9.09
N LEU A 108 3.62 -6.54 -8.50
CA LEU A 108 2.25 -6.96 -8.80
C LEU A 108 1.22 -5.93 -8.35
N SER A 109 1.42 -5.34 -7.17
CA SER A 109 0.53 -4.28 -6.66
C SER A 109 0.49 -3.08 -7.60
N LYS A 110 1.65 -2.61 -8.05
CA LYS A 110 1.76 -1.54 -9.05
C LYS A 110 1.00 -1.90 -10.32
N LYS A 111 1.24 -3.09 -10.87
CA LYS A 111 0.62 -3.51 -12.12
C LYS A 111 -0.91 -3.63 -12.01
N LEU A 112 -1.42 -4.17 -10.90
CA LEU A 112 -2.86 -4.26 -10.66
C LEU A 112 -3.51 -2.88 -10.55
N VAL A 113 -2.86 -1.93 -9.86
CA VAL A 113 -3.33 -0.54 -9.74
C VAL A 113 -3.39 0.12 -11.13
N GLU A 114 -2.33 -0.01 -11.93
CA GLU A 114 -2.28 0.52 -13.30
C GLU A 114 -3.35 -0.10 -14.20
N LEU A 115 -3.59 -1.42 -14.09
CA LEU A 115 -4.66 -2.12 -14.84
C LEU A 115 -6.07 -1.66 -14.45
N MET A 116 -6.24 -1.13 -13.25
CA MET A 116 -7.49 -0.52 -12.78
C MET A 116 -7.52 1.00 -13.05
N ASN A 117 -6.70 1.50 -13.99
CA ASN A 117 -6.55 2.91 -14.34
C ASN A 117 -6.18 3.82 -13.15
N GLY A 118 -5.55 3.25 -12.13
CA GLY A 118 -5.03 3.97 -10.98
C GLY A 118 -3.57 4.38 -11.15
N ILE A 119 -3.11 5.28 -10.29
CA ILE A 119 -1.72 5.72 -10.20
C ILE A 119 -1.12 5.13 -8.93
N PHE A 120 0.05 4.50 -9.06
CA PHE A 120 0.85 3.99 -7.94
C PHE A 120 2.09 4.86 -7.74
N LYS A 121 2.25 5.46 -6.55
CA LYS A 121 3.45 6.20 -6.16
C LYS A 121 4.02 5.61 -4.87
N ILE A 122 5.34 5.61 -4.77
CA ILE A 122 6.08 5.22 -3.56
C ILE A 122 7.12 6.28 -3.24
N LYS A 123 7.20 6.65 -1.97
CA LYS A 123 8.26 7.47 -1.39
C LYS A 123 8.79 6.76 -0.16
N SER A 124 10.10 6.69 0.00
CA SER A 124 10.71 5.99 1.12
C SER A 124 12.08 6.59 1.41
N GLU A 125 12.45 6.61 2.69
CA GLU A 125 13.76 7.07 3.14
C GLU A 125 14.26 6.14 4.25
N PRO A 126 15.54 5.72 4.23
CA PRO A 126 16.09 4.84 5.26
C PRO A 126 15.86 5.38 6.67
N ASN A 127 15.31 4.53 7.55
CA ASN A 127 14.96 4.83 8.94
C ASN A 127 13.84 5.86 9.15
N SER A 128 13.17 6.31 8.07
CA SER A 128 12.00 7.19 8.15
C SER A 128 10.70 6.52 7.70
N GLY A 129 10.80 5.33 7.11
CA GLY A 129 9.66 4.53 6.68
C GLY A 129 9.27 4.75 5.22
N THR A 130 8.06 4.35 4.88
CA THR A 130 7.56 4.33 3.50
C THR A 130 6.14 4.86 3.41
N VAL A 131 5.88 5.64 2.36
CA VAL A 131 4.55 6.07 1.95
C VAL A 131 4.26 5.53 0.56
N ILE A 132 3.21 4.71 0.47
CA ILE A 132 2.66 4.23 -0.80
C ILE A 132 1.32 4.90 -1.02
N THR A 133 1.20 5.63 -2.12
CA THR A 133 -0.01 6.37 -2.50
C THR A 133 -0.62 5.74 -3.74
N LEU A 134 -1.88 5.34 -3.63
CA LEU A 134 -2.71 4.88 -4.72
C LEU A 134 -3.74 5.96 -5.04
N THR A 135 -3.87 6.33 -6.30
CA THR A 135 -4.89 7.29 -6.74
C THR A 135 -5.81 6.62 -7.75
N PHE A 136 -7.11 6.75 -7.55
CA PHE A 136 -8.14 6.22 -8.46
C PHE A 136 -9.15 7.31 -8.81
N PRO A 137 -9.81 7.21 -9.96
CA PRO A 137 -10.97 8.04 -10.25
C PRO A 137 -12.08 7.85 -9.21
N TYR A 138 -12.64 8.96 -8.75
CA TYR A 138 -13.87 9.03 -7.98
C TYR A 138 -15.08 9.03 -8.92
N THR A 139 -16.14 8.32 -8.56
CA THR A 139 -17.44 8.43 -9.21
C THR A 139 -18.52 8.65 -8.15
N GLU A 140 -19.43 9.59 -8.40
CA GLU A 140 -20.67 9.76 -7.63
C GLU A 140 -21.74 8.77 -8.10
N ASP A 141 -21.63 8.32 -9.35
CA ASP A 141 -22.60 7.44 -9.99
C ASP A 141 -22.25 5.97 -9.72
N LEU A 142 -23.05 5.34 -8.85
CA LEU A 142 -23.28 3.90 -8.86
C LEU A 142 -24.29 3.57 -9.97
N GLN A 143 -24.00 3.93 -11.22
CA GLN A 143 -24.72 3.27 -12.31
C GLN A 143 -24.08 1.89 -12.46
N GLU A 144 -24.84 0.85 -12.12
CA GLU A 144 -24.51 -0.53 -12.47
C GLU A 144 -24.23 -0.57 -13.97
N GLN A 145 -22.96 -0.50 -14.35
CA GLN A 145 -22.58 -0.87 -15.70
C GLN A 145 -22.77 -2.39 -15.77
N GLY A 146 -23.95 -2.77 -16.27
CA GLY A 146 -24.26 -4.14 -16.63
C GLY A 146 -23.16 -4.68 -17.54
N PHE A 147 -22.66 -5.86 -17.18
CA PHE A 147 -21.93 -6.72 -18.09
C PHE A 147 -22.88 -7.34 -19.10
#